data_AF-A0A1Y2GWC1-F1
#
_entry.id   AF-A0A1Y2GWC1-F1
#
_cell.length_a   1.000
_cell.length_b   1.000
_cell.length_c   1.000
_cell.angle_alpha   90.00
_cell.angle_beta   90.00
_cell.angle_gamma   90.00
#
_symmetry.space_group_name_H-M   'P 1'
#
loop_
_entity.id
_entity.type
_entity.pdbx_description
1 polymer ?
#
loop_
_entity_poly.entity_id
_entity_poly.type
_entity_poly.pdbx_seq_one_letter_code
_entity_poly.pdbx_strand_id
1 'polypeptide(L)'
;MEGAGPQTFTERSSIVHRPQDHCLMLQRLITLVSCHRLWAKAGDSCSKLIIGTTVFDGLVTCSTRLDAHFKGESRHSVGATTSTFKIKDEWTKETRIFVDKESLNMAIAMAHDKTTRRAHIGKATHQLRQLRTYFNHPSTYYQCRAWGPLMQSSVSIPYSVFTLVDYDQTDRGSAFQFSKLLQSIAINVIVNGDQAVLCRHEVTDCKLGCSNTMPTDLRLSFTRVLNLFPDETPFAAIPIIGNKELNNVLSVFAQHATASLSRPNGAVEQYLDDILIGSAY
;
A
#
# COMPACT_ATOMS: atom_id res chain seq x y z
N MET A 1 5.48 -70.22 43.99
CA MET A 1 5.36 -70.90 42.68
C MET A 1 4.08 -70.40 42.04
N GLU A 2 4.20 -69.46 41.10
CA GLU A 2 3.23 -69.20 40.04
C GLU A 2 3.97 -68.34 39.01
N GLY A 3 3.98 -68.82 37.77
CA GLY A 3 4.94 -68.44 36.74
C GLY A 3 4.55 -67.18 35.98
N ALA A 4 5.55 -66.33 35.73
CA ALA A 4 5.48 -65.23 34.78
C ALA A 4 5.55 -65.76 33.34
N GLY A 5 4.57 -65.39 32.51
CA GLY A 5 4.58 -65.58 31.06
C GLY A 5 4.73 -64.24 30.33
N PRO A 6 5.50 -64.16 29.23
CA PRO A 6 5.79 -62.90 28.54
C PRO A 6 4.69 -62.55 27.54
N GLN A 7 4.21 -61.30 27.52
CA GLN A 7 3.44 -60.76 26.39
C GLN A 7 4.35 -59.93 25.50
N THR A 8 4.62 -60.48 24.32
CA THR A 8 5.29 -59.88 23.18
C THR A 8 4.36 -58.89 22.48
N PHE A 9 4.77 -57.62 22.36
CA PHE A 9 4.15 -56.63 21.49
C PHE A 9 4.78 -56.76 20.09
N THR A 10 3.99 -57.15 19.10
CA THR A 10 4.45 -57.30 17.71
C THR A 10 4.08 -56.03 16.94
N GLU A 11 5.07 -55.18 16.67
CA GLU A 11 4.94 -54.05 15.76
C GLU A 11 5.03 -54.55 14.31
N ARG A 12 3.96 -54.40 13.53
CA ARG A 12 4.01 -54.58 12.07
C ARG A 12 3.44 -53.35 11.38
N SER A 13 4.35 -52.69 10.67
CA SER A 13 4.12 -51.64 9.69
C SER A 13 3.24 -52.14 8.53
N SER A 14 2.26 -51.34 8.15
CA SER A 14 1.74 -51.33 6.78
C SER A 14 1.43 -49.90 6.35
N ILE A 15 2.28 -49.39 5.47
CA ILE A 15 2.03 -48.23 4.61
C ILE A 15 1.09 -48.70 3.50
N VAL A 16 0.09 -47.89 3.13
CA VAL A 16 -0.19 -47.41 1.76
C VAL A 16 -1.60 -46.81 1.65
N HIS A 17 -1.57 -45.56 1.18
CA HIS A 17 -2.58 -44.74 0.49
C HIS A 17 -3.90 -44.35 1.17
N ARG A 18 -3.92 -43.07 1.57
CA ARG A 18 -5.10 -42.18 1.52
C ARG A 18 -4.67 -40.81 0.94
N PRO A 19 -5.60 -40.10 0.29
CA PRO A 19 -5.37 -39.46 -1.00
C PRO A 19 -4.63 -38.13 -0.92
N GLN A 20 -3.90 -37.89 -2.01
CA GLN A 20 -3.28 -36.65 -2.42
C GLN A 20 -4.31 -35.53 -2.63
N ASP A 21 -3.82 -34.33 -2.30
CA ASP A 21 -4.15 -33.03 -2.87
C ASP A 21 -5.53 -32.41 -2.58
N HIS A 22 -5.50 -31.08 -2.56
CA HIS A 22 -6.58 -30.13 -2.25
C HIS A 22 -6.78 -29.76 -0.77
N CYS A 23 -5.82 -29.02 -0.21
CA CYS A 23 -6.09 -27.76 0.52
C CYS A 23 -4.78 -27.09 0.96
N LEU A 24 -3.94 -26.74 -0.01
CA LEU A 24 -2.97 -25.65 0.15
C LEU A 24 -3.62 -24.41 -0.45
N MET A 25 -3.56 -23.28 0.28
CA MET A 25 -3.81 -21.89 -0.16
C MET A 25 -4.81 -21.12 0.71
N LEU A 26 -4.42 -20.83 1.94
CA LEU A 26 -4.90 -19.63 2.62
C LEU A 26 -3.72 -19.02 3.37
N GLN A 27 -2.89 -18.31 2.63
CA GLN A 27 -1.72 -17.62 3.17
C GLN A 27 -1.79 -16.14 2.82
N ARG A 28 -1.51 -15.31 3.84
CA ARG A 28 -0.96 -13.94 3.77
C ARG A 28 -1.99 -12.78 3.81
N LEU A 29 -2.15 -12.17 5.00
CA LEU A 29 -1.95 -10.72 5.22
C LEU A 29 -1.92 -10.31 6.72
N ILE A 30 -0.73 -9.88 7.18
CA ILE A 30 -0.33 -8.83 8.17
C ILE A 30 -0.68 -8.91 9.68
N THR A 31 0.37 -8.50 10.42
CA THR A 31 0.73 -8.44 11.85
C THR A 31 0.25 -7.23 12.67
N LEU A 32 -0.02 -7.40 13.99
CA LEU A 32 0.57 -6.55 15.05
C LEU A 32 0.66 -7.19 16.45
N VAL A 33 1.91 -7.50 16.79
CA VAL A 33 2.60 -7.73 18.06
C VAL A 33 1.93 -7.13 19.31
N SER A 34 1.74 -7.99 20.32
CA SER A 34 1.90 -7.72 21.77
C SER A 34 1.35 -6.40 22.35
N CYS A 35 0.24 -5.90 21.82
CA CYS A 35 -0.57 -4.89 22.51
C CYS A 35 -1.88 -5.55 22.88
N HIS A 36 -2.26 -5.52 24.16
CA HIS A 36 -3.47 -6.13 24.69
C HIS A 36 -4.80 -5.62 24.08
N ARG A 37 -4.78 -4.77 23.03
CA ARG A 37 -5.96 -4.17 22.39
C ARG A 37 -5.69 -3.86 20.91
N LEU A 38 -5.60 -4.90 20.07
CA LEU A 38 -5.74 -4.76 18.61
C LEU A 38 -7.23 -4.60 18.30
N TRP A 39 -7.59 -3.60 17.50
CA TRP A 39 -8.97 -3.43 17.04
C TRP A 39 -9.00 -3.22 15.53
N ALA A 40 -10.00 -3.81 14.89
CA ALA A 40 -10.32 -3.56 13.49
C ALA A 40 -11.67 -2.83 13.47
N LYS A 41 -11.73 -1.68 12.79
CA LYS A 41 -12.98 -0.95 12.61
C LYS A 41 -13.17 -0.63 11.13
N ALA A 42 -14.39 -0.84 10.64
CA ALA A 42 -14.86 -0.21 9.42
C ALA A 42 -15.24 1.24 9.77
N GLY A 43 -14.60 2.23 9.15
CA GLY A 43 -14.84 3.64 9.47
C GLY A 43 -16.31 4.06 9.27
N ASP A 44 -16.82 4.94 10.14
CA ASP A 44 -18.26 5.25 10.28
C ASP A 44 -18.93 5.91 9.05
N SER A 45 -18.18 6.21 8.00
CA SER A 45 -18.70 6.79 6.75
C SER A 45 -18.00 6.28 5.49
N CYS A 46 -17.00 5.41 5.62
CA CYS A 46 -16.17 4.97 4.51
C CYS A 46 -15.73 3.54 4.78
N SER A 47 -15.95 2.64 3.81
CA SER A 47 -15.68 1.21 3.89
C SER A 47 -14.18 0.88 4.00
N LYS A 48 -13.40 1.58 4.83
CA LYS A 48 -11.95 1.40 5.00
C LYS A 48 -11.70 0.45 6.17
N LEU A 49 -10.81 -0.50 5.96
CA LEU A 49 -10.30 -1.37 7.01
C LEU A 49 -9.06 -0.70 7.64
N ILE A 50 -9.21 -0.31 8.91
CA ILE A 50 -8.13 0.22 9.74
C ILE A 50 -7.82 -0.83 10.80
N ILE A 51 -6.55 -1.20 10.91
CA ILE A 51 -6.01 -2.03 11.98
C ILE A 51 -5.32 -1.09 12.96
N GLY A 52 -5.95 -0.88 14.11
CA GLY A 52 -5.49 0.07 15.13
C GLY A 52 -4.92 -0.63 16.36
N THR A 53 -3.95 0.04 16.97
CA THR A 53 -3.44 -0.22 18.32
C THR A 53 -3.55 1.07 19.13
N THR A 54 -3.19 1.05 20.41
CA THR A 54 -3.15 2.28 21.23
C THR A 54 -2.11 3.30 20.75
N VAL A 55 -1.13 2.89 19.94
CA VAL A 55 0.01 3.72 19.56
C VAL A 55 0.07 4.03 18.05
N PHE A 56 -0.76 3.39 17.24
CA PHE A 56 -0.67 3.46 15.78
C PHE A 56 -1.94 2.94 15.10
N ASP A 57 -2.29 3.56 13.97
CA ASP A 57 -3.31 3.10 13.02
C ASP A 57 -2.67 2.70 11.68
N GLY A 58 -2.93 1.46 11.27
CA GLY A 58 -2.53 0.90 9.98
C GLY A 58 -3.68 0.89 8.99
N LEU A 59 -3.53 1.59 7.86
CA LEU A 59 -4.48 1.53 6.76
C LEU A 59 -4.20 0.30 5.89
N VAL A 60 -5.20 -0.57 5.76
CA VAL A 60 -5.14 -1.69 4.80
C VAL A 60 -5.49 -1.16 3.41
N THR A 61 -4.53 -1.26 2.49
CA THR A 61 -4.66 -0.73 1.11
C THR A 61 -4.84 -1.83 0.06
N CYS A 62 -4.82 -3.09 0.49
CA CYS A 62 -5.11 -4.25 -0.32
C CYS A 62 -5.53 -5.39 0.61
N SER A 63 -6.59 -6.10 0.28
CA SER A 63 -7.05 -7.25 1.06
C SER A 63 -7.71 -8.30 0.17
N THR A 64 -7.64 -9.55 0.61
CA THR A 64 -8.25 -10.69 -0.08
C THR A 64 -9.08 -11.50 0.91
N ARG A 65 -10.35 -11.75 0.57
CA ARG A 65 -11.23 -12.68 1.28
C ARG A 65 -11.24 -14.02 0.57
N LEU A 66 -10.79 -15.03 1.30
CA LEU A 66 -10.65 -16.38 0.78
C LEU A 66 -11.99 -17.15 0.85
N ASP A 67 -12.87 -16.74 1.77
CA ASP A 67 -14.23 -17.29 1.92
C ASP A 67 -15.24 -16.75 0.89
N ALA A 68 -14.96 -15.59 0.28
CA ALA A 68 -15.86 -14.89 -0.64
C ALA A 68 -16.24 -15.73 -1.87
N HIS A 69 -15.36 -16.64 -2.30
CA HIS A 69 -15.60 -17.56 -3.42
C HIS A 69 -16.83 -18.43 -3.20
N PHE A 70 -16.99 -18.97 -2.00
CA PHE A 70 -18.11 -19.84 -1.66
C PHE A 70 -19.44 -19.09 -1.57
N LYS A 71 -19.39 -17.75 -1.62
CA LYS A 71 -20.55 -16.86 -1.46
C LYS A 71 -20.86 -16.03 -2.72
N GLY A 72 -20.10 -16.18 -3.79
CA GLY A 72 -20.27 -15.39 -5.02
C GLY A 72 -19.99 -13.89 -4.84
N GLU A 73 -19.19 -13.52 -3.83
CA GLU A 73 -18.80 -12.13 -3.55
C GLU A 73 -17.44 -11.79 -4.18
N SER A 74 -17.15 -10.51 -4.43
CA SER A 74 -15.80 -10.08 -4.85
C SER A 74 -14.76 -10.50 -3.80
N ARG A 75 -13.66 -11.09 -4.27
CA ARG A 75 -12.60 -11.66 -3.43
C ARG A 75 -11.59 -10.62 -2.98
N HIS A 76 -11.46 -9.51 -3.70
CA HIS A 76 -10.38 -8.57 -3.51
C HIS A 76 -10.90 -7.16 -3.23
N SER A 77 -10.05 -6.38 -2.59
CA SER A 77 -10.28 -4.95 -2.50
C SER A 77 -8.94 -4.25 -2.52
N VAL A 78 -8.77 -3.38 -3.51
CA VAL A 78 -7.52 -2.68 -3.78
C VAL A 78 -7.72 -1.18 -3.65
N GLY A 79 -6.84 -0.53 -2.89
CA GLY A 79 -6.91 0.88 -2.57
C GLY A 79 -7.36 1.14 -1.13
N ALA A 80 -7.61 2.41 -0.81
CA ALA A 80 -7.91 2.84 0.55
C ALA A 80 -9.30 2.40 1.05
N THR A 81 -10.16 1.93 0.15
CA THR A 81 -11.49 1.41 0.46
C THR A 81 -11.42 -0.11 0.42
N THR A 82 -12.02 -0.74 1.42
CA THR A 82 -12.05 -2.18 1.72
C THR A 82 -13.51 -2.64 1.82
N SER A 83 -14.29 -2.44 0.74
CA SER A 83 -15.73 -2.71 0.70
C SER A 83 -16.11 -4.18 0.92
N THR A 84 -15.18 -5.10 0.65
CA THR A 84 -15.37 -6.55 0.77
C THR A 84 -15.25 -7.07 2.19
N PHE A 85 -14.63 -6.32 3.11
CA PHE A 85 -14.39 -6.74 4.48
C PHE A 85 -15.41 -6.13 5.43
N LYS A 86 -16.53 -6.85 5.66
CA LYS A 86 -17.58 -6.47 6.61
C LYS A 86 -17.69 -7.54 7.69
N ILE A 87 -17.17 -7.25 8.89
CA ILE A 87 -17.40 -8.08 10.07
C ILE A 87 -18.74 -7.66 10.67
N LYS A 88 -19.68 -8.60 10.79
CA LYS A 88 -20.94 -8.35 11.52
C LYS A 88 -20.64 -8.27 13.01
N ASP A 89 -21.37 -7.41 13.74
CA ASP A 89 -21.18 -7.18 15.18
C ASP A 89 -21.21 -8.48 16.01
N GLU A 90 -22.07 -9.42 15.62
CA GLU A 90 -22.19 -10.76 16.21
C GLU A 90 -20.90 -11.58 16.15
N TRP A 91 -20.06 -11.39 15.13
CA TRP A 91 -18.83 -12.17 14.92
C TRP A 91 -17.58 -11.43 15.39
N THR A 92 -17.69 -10.16 15.79
CA THR A 92 -16.52 -9.34 16.15
C THR A 92 -15.73 -9.95 17.32
N LYS A 93 -16.40 -10.54 18.32
CA LYS A 93 -15.74 -11.16 19.49
C LYS A 93 -15.08 -12.51 19.18
N GLU A 94 -15.56 -13.20 18.16
CA GLU A 94 -15.09 -14.53 17.76
C GLU A 94 -14.03 -14.45 16.65
N THR A 95 -13.99 -13.34 15.92
CA THR A 95 -13.01 -13.11 14.87
C THR A 95 -11.60 -13.21 15.44
N ARG A 96 -10.79 -14.11 14.85
CA ARG A 96 -9.37 -14.25 15.16
C ARG A 96 -8.57 -13.66 14.01
N ILE A 97 -7.56 -12.87 14.37
CA ILE A 97 -6.60 -12.30 13.42
C ILE A 97 -5.35 -13.17 13.49
N PHE A 98 -5.00 -13.79 12.37
CA PHE A 98 -3.80 -14.60 12.22
C PHE A 98 -2.73 -13.81 11.48
N VAL A 99 -1.48 -14.02 11.89
CA VAL A 99 -0.35 -13.21 11.44
C VAL A 99 0.73 -14.12 10.87
N ASP A 100 1.29 -13.71 9.74
CA ASP A 100 2.47 -14.38 9.17
C ASP A 100 3.70 -14.18 10.07
N LYS A 101 4.26 -15.28 10.56
CA LYS A 101 5.35 -15.26 11.56
C LYS A 101 6.61 -14.59 11.02
N GLU A 102 6.95 -14.79 9.76
CA GLU A 102 8.15 -14.21 9.14
C GLU A 102 8.00 -12.69 8.98
N SER A 103 6.86 -12.25 8.45
CA SER A 103 6.51 -10.82 8.34
C SER A 103 6.49 -10.14 9.70
N LEU A 104 5.99 -10.83 10.73
CA LEU A 104 6.02 -10.39 12.11
C LEU A 104 7.44 -10.21 12.65
N ASN A 105 8.31 -11.19 12.42
CA ASN A 105 9.70 -11.10 12.86
C ASN A 105 10.44 -9.96 12.16
N MET A 106 10.22 -9.77 10.86
CA MET A 106 10.79 -8.64 10.10
C MET A 106 10.31 -7.30 10.66
N ALA A 107 9.01 -7.16 10.92
CA ALA A 107 8.44 -5.93 11.49
C ALA A 107 8.98 -5.64 12.90
N ILE A 108 9.15 -6.65 13.75
CA ILE A 108 9.77 -6.50 15.07
C ILE A 108 11.22 -6.01 14.93
N ALA A 109 12.00 -6.66 14.06
CA ALA A 109 13.39 -6.27 13.84
C ALA A 109 13.52 -4.81 13.38
N MET A 110 12.67 -4.38 12.44
CA MET A 110 12.59 -2.99 11.99
C MET A 110 12.18 -2.03 13.11
N ALA A 111 11.23 -2.42 13.95
CA ALA A 111 10.74 -1.56 15.04
C ALA A 111 11.81 -1.30 16.12
N HIS A 112 12.73 -2.26 16.32
CA HIS A 112 13.86 -2.08 17.24
C HIS A 112 14.98 -1.21 16.66
N ASP A 113 15.06 -1.08 15.34
CA ASP A 113 16.03 -0.20 14.68
C ASP A 113 15.44 1.19 14.40
N LYS A 114 15.84 2.16 15.24
CA LYS A 114 15.42 3.57 15.11
C LYS A 114 15.90 4.24 13.81
N THR A 115 16.88 3.65 13.12
CA THR A 115 17.41 4.16 11.84
C THR A 115 16.63 3.64 10.64
N THR A 116 15.77 2.63 10.82
CA THR A 116 14.95 2.09 9.74
C THR A 116 14.01 3.17 9.20
N ARG A 117 14.09 3.38 7.88
CA ARG A 117 13.23 4.30 7.11
C ARG A 117 12.53 3.62 5.94
N ARG A 118 12.79 2.32 5.73
CA ARG A 118 12.26 1.52 4.62
C ARG A 118 11.91 0.10 5.04
N ALA A 119 10.80 -0.42 4.52
CA ALA A 119 10.37 -1.78 4.75
C ALA A 119 11.06 -2.80 3.83
N HIS A 120 11.48 -2.36 2.65
CA HIS A 120 12.10 -3.21 1.65
C HIS A 120 13.15 -2.42 0.86
N ILE A 121 14.12 -3.11 0.25
CA ILE A 121 15.20 -2.45 -0.51
C ILE A 121 14.72 -2.00 -1.90
N GLY A 122 13.85 -2.79 -2.55
CA GLY A 122 13.32 -2.49 -3.88
C GLY A 122 11.99 -1.72 -3.88
N LYS A 123 11.66 -1.06 -5.01
CA LYS A 123 10.40 -0.33 -5.26
C LYS A 123 10.14 0.81 -4.26
N ALA A 124 11.14 1.66 -4.10
CA ALA A 124 11.17 2.82 -3.21
C ALA A 124 9.87 3.66 -3.20
N THR A 125 9.39 4.07 -4.37
CA THR A 125 8.21 4.92 -4.53
C THR A 125 6.91 4.19 -4.17
N HIS A 126 6.83 2.88 -4.42
CA HIS A 126 5.67 2.07 -4.03
C HIS A 126 5.55 1.86 -2.53
N GLN A 127 6.66 2.00 -1.78
CA GLN A 127 6.68 1.90 -0.33
C GLN A 127 6.21 3.19 0.37
N LEU A 128 6.00 4.27 -0.39
CA LEU A 128 5.52 5.53 0.16
C LEU A 128 4.09 5.39 0.68
N ARG A 129 3.80 6.12 1.76
CA ARG A 129 2.45 6.18 2.31
C ARG A 129 1.53 6.87 1.29
N GLN A 130 0.29 6.41 1.18
CA GLN A 130 -0.73 7.09 0.37
C GLN A 130 -1.25 8.34 1.11
N LEU A 131 -0.38 9.34 1.26
CA LEU A 131 -0.71 10.62 1.87
C LEU A 131 -1.16 11.60 0.79
N ARG A 132 -2.08 12.49 1.17
CA ARG A 132 -2.61 13.57 0.31
C ARG A 132 -2.20 14.95 0.81
N THR A 133 -1.38 15.01 1.85
CA THR A 133 -0.98 16.21 2.59
C THR A 133 0.36 15.95 3.29
N TYR A 134 0.93 17.01 3.90
CA TYR A 134 2.19 17.01 4.65
C TYR A 134 3.44 16.72 3.81
N PHE A 135 3.43 17.07 2.53
CA PHE A 135 4.59 16.98 1.62
C PHE A 135 5.79 17.82 2.07
N ASN A 136 5.60 18.76 3.01
CA ASN A 136 6.69 19.51 3.62
C ASN A 136 7.36 18.78 4.80
N HIS A 137 6.91 17.58 5.18
CA HIS A 137 7.44 16.84 6.33
C HIS A 137 8.22 15.58 5.88
N PRO A 138 9.42 15.30 6.43
CA PRO A 138 10.24 14.15 6.00
C PRO A 138 9.53 12.80 6.14
N SER A 139 8.71 12.64 7.19
CA SER A 139 7.99 11.38 7.43
C SER A 139 6.98 11.02 6.34
N THR A 140 6.60 11.96 5.48
CA THR A 140 5.74 11.69 4.31
C THR A 140 6.43 10.78 3.31
N TYR A 141 7.77 10.84 3.29
CA TYR A 141 8.62 10.11 2.35
C TYR A 141 9.24 8.86 2.95
N TYR A 142 8.89 8.51 4.20
CA TYR A 142 9.32 7.26 4.80
C TYR A 142 8.65 6.08 4.07
N GLN A 143 9.47 5.10 3.73
CA GLN A 143 9.12 3.95 2.89
C GLN A 143 8.52 2.85 3.76
N CYS A 144 7.43 3.17 4.47
CA CYS A 144 6.85 2.32 5.51
C CYS A 144 5.82 1.30 5.00
N ARG A 145 5.40 1.37 3.73
CA ARG A 145 4.42 0.43 3.19
C ARG A 145 5.11 -0.90 2.87
N ALA A 146 4.67 -1.94 3.55
CA ALA A 146 5.07 -3.32 3.29
C ALA A 146 3.95 -4.07 2.57
N TRP A 147 4.31 -5.19 1.95
CA TRP A 147 3.38 -6.05 1.25
C TRP A 147 3.68 -7.52 1.55
N GLY A 148 2.61 -8.33 1.58
CA GLY A 148 2.75 -9.77 1.75
C GLY A 148 3.35 -10.43 0.51
N PRO A 149 3.77 -11.70 0.60
CA PRO A 149 4.46 -12.34 -0.51
C PRO A 149 3.60 -12.58 -1.78
N LEU A 150 2.26 -12.44 -1.73
CA LEU A 150 1.40 -12.40 -2.92
C LEU A 150 1.53 -11.09 -3.73
N MET A 151 2.03 -10.04 -3.10
CA MET A 151 2.06 -8.68 -3.62
C MET A 151 3.50 -8.23 -3.94
N GLN A 152 4.41 -9.20 -4.15
CA GLN A 152 5.81 -8.90 -4.48
C GLN A 152 6.02 -8.51 -5.94
N SER A 153 5.11 -8.89 -6.84
CA SER A 153 5.17 -8.50 -8.26
C SER A 153 4.84 -7.01 -8.44
N SER A 154 5.36 -6.34 -9.46
CA SER A 154 5.04 -4.92 -9.71
C SER A 154 3.57 -4.74 -10.09
N VAL A 155 3.01 -5.72 -10.81
CA VAL A 155 1.61 -5.71 -11.28
C VAL A 155 0.59 -6.00 -10.19
N SER A 156 1.00 -6.50 -9.02
CA SER A 156 0.12 -6.73 -7.88
C SER A 156 0.15 -5.63 -6.82
N ILE A 157 1.02 -4.62 -6.97
CA ILE A 157 1.12 -3.53 -5.99
C ILE A 157 0.12 -2.42 -6.33
N PRO A 158 -0.75 -2.02 -5.38
CA PRO A 158 -1.69 -0.95 -5.65
C PRO A 158 -0.98 0.38 -5.89
N TYR A 159 -1.45 1.10 -6.90
CA TYR A 159 -1.00 2.42 -7.28
C TYR A 159 -1.35 3.49 -6.24
N SER A 160 -0.45 4.48 -6.13
CA SER A 160 -0.60 5.66 -5.30
C SER A 160 -0.43 6.92 -6.15
N VAL A 161 -0.60 8.10 -5.55
CA VAL A 161 -0.32 9.37 -6.23
C VAL A 161 1.15 9.50 -6.68
N PHE A 162 2.08 8.74 -6.09
CA PHE A 162 3.50 8.73 -6.46
C PHE A 162 3.84 7.71 -7.56
N THR A 163 2.94 6.77 -7.87
CA THR A 163 3.22 5.67 -8.80
C THR A 163 2.21 5.58 -9.92
N LEU A 164 1.18 6.44 -9.93
CA LEU A 164 0.20 6.50 -11.03
C LEU A 164 0.87 6.78 -12.38
N VAL A 165 1.99 7.51 -12.39
CA VAL A 165 2.83 7.72 -13.58
C VAL A 165 3.41 6.42 -14.16
N ASP A 166 3.53 5.35 -13.35
CA ASP A 166 4.03 4.04 -13.79
C ASP A 166 2.92 3.16 -14.39
N TYR A 167 1.65 3.62 -14.34
CA TYR A 167 0.55 2.89 -14.96
C TYR A 167 0.51 3.19 -16.46
N ASP A 168 0.69 2.15 -17.26
CA ASP A 168 0.74 2.23 -18.72
C ASP A 168 -0.65 2.61 -19.27
N GLN A 169 -0.86 3.91 -19.50
CA GLN A 169 -2.02 4.45 -20.21
C GLN A 169 -1.57 5.14 -21.49
N THR A 170 -2.40 4.98 -22.52
CA THR A 170 -2.30 5.75 -23.76
C THR A 170 -2.64 7.23 -23.55
N ASP A 171 -3.41 7.59 -22.51
CA ASP A 171 -3.80 8.96 -22.18
C ASP A 171 -2.97 9.51 -21.01
N ARG A 172 -2.10 10.49 -21.32
CA ARG A 172 -1.21 11.16 -20.35
C ARG A 172 -1.78 12.51 -19.91
N GLY A 173 -3.02 12.50 -19.41
CA GLY A 173 -3.73 13.69 -18.93
C GLY A 173 -3.13 14.33 -17.66
N SER A 174 -3.80 15.34 -17.10
CA SER A 174 -3.25 16.13 -15.98
C SER A 174 -2.92 15.30 -14.73
N ALA A 175 -3.68 14.24 -14.44
CA ALA A 175 -3.40 13.36 -13.30
C ALA A 175 -2.04 12.65 -13.43
N PHE A 176 -1.65 12.28 -14.65
CA PHE A 176 -0.33 11.73 -14.94
C PHE A 176 0.77 12.76 -14.62
N GLN A 177 0.60 14.01 -15.06
CA GLN A 177 1.59 15.07 -14.80
C GLN A 177 1.69 15.41 -13.31
N PHE A 178 0.57 15.42 -12.59
CA PHE A 178 0.57 15.59 -11.14
C PHE A 178 1.32 14.45 -10.44
N SER A 179 1.06 13.21 -10.86
CA SER A 179 1.76 12.05 -10.31
C SER A 179 3.26 12.09 -10.62
N LYS A 180 3.64 12.47 -11.85
CA LYS A 180 5.02 12.65 -12.27
C LYS A 180 5.75 13.66 -11.40
N LEU A 181 5.15 14.84 -11.18
CA LEU A 181 5.72 15.86 -10.30
C LEU A 181 5.87 15.36 -8.86
N LEU A 182 4.82 14.74 -8.31
CA LEU A 182 4.86 14.16 -6.95
C LEU A 182 5.91 13.06 -6.82
N GLN A 183 6.07 12.22 -7.84
CA GLN A 183 7.08 11.17 -7.87
C GLN A 183 8.50 11.77 -7.92
N SER A 184 8.74 12.77 -8.77
CA SER A 184 10.06 13.44 -8.84
C SER A 184 10.44 14.04 -7.48
N ILE A 185 9.50 14.77 -6.86
CA ILE A 185 9.66 15.34 -5.51
C ILE A 185 10.00 14.23 -4.51
N ALA A 186 9.26 13.12 -4.52
CA ALA A 186 9.48 12.04 -3.59
C ALA A 186 10.84 11.36 -3.78
N ILE A 187 11.27 11.14 -5.03
CA ILE A 187 12.59 10.60 -5.34
C ILE A 187 13.67 11.56 -4.84
N ASN A 188 13.52 12.87 -5.09
CA ASN A 188 14.47 13.87 -4.65
C ASN A 188 14.59 13.88 -3.12
N VAL A 189 13.48 13.81 -2.38
CA VAL A 189 13.50 13.71 -0.90
C VAL A 189 14.11 12.40 -0.40
N ILE A 190 13.83 11.27 -1.06
CA ILE A 190 14.42 9.98 -0.68
C ILE A 190 15.95 10.02 -0.82
N VAL A 191 16.46 10.67 -1.88
CA VAL A 191 17.91 10.74 -2.17
C VAL A 191 18.60 11.81 -1.34
N ASN A 192 18.01 13.01 -1.23
CA ASN A 192 18.68 14.20 -0.67
C ASN A 192 18.18 14.58 0.74
N GLY A 193 17.16 13.90 1.27
CA GLY A 193 16.60 14.18 2.59
C GLY A 193 16.11 15.62 2.74
N ASP A 194 16.53 16.27 3.82
CA ASP A 194 16.15 17.66 4.13
C ASP A 194 16.75 18.70 3.16
N GLN A 195 17.76 18.31 2.36
CA GLN A 195 18.37 19.16 1.33
C GLN A 195 17.65 19.06 -0.03
N ALA A 196 16.55 18.32 -0.10
CA ALA A 196 15.80 18.14 -1.33
C ALA A 196 15.15 19.44 -1.79
N VAL A 197 15.33 19.72 -3.08
CA VAL A 197 14.80 20.91 -3.75
C VAL A 197 13.92 20.53 -4.92
N LEU A 198 12.91 21.35 -5.20
CA LEU A 198 12.11 21.26 -6.41
C LEU A 198 12.63 22.28 -7.41
N CYS A 199 12.92 21.86 -8.63
CA CYS A 199 13.39 22.76 -9.68
C CYS A 199 12.22 23.35 -10.47
N ARG A 200 12.37 24.60 -10.92
CA ARG A 200 11.34 25.34 -11.67
C ARG A 200 10.98 24.68 -13.00
N HIS A 201 11.97 24.18 -13.73
CA HIS A 201 11.74 23.54 -15.01
C HIS A 201 10.86 22.29 -14.88
N GLU A 202 11.01 21.48 -13.82
CA GLU A 202 10.18 20.29 -13.59
C GLU A 202 8.69 20.64 -13.47
N VAL A 203 8.38 21.74 -12.75
CA VAL A 203 7.02 22.26 -12.60
C VAL A 203 6.49 22.77 -13.95
N THR A 204 7.34 23.46 -14.71
CA THR A 204 7.00 24.02 -16.02
C THR A 204 6.71 22.91 -17.03
N ASP A 205 7.54 21.89 -17.08
CA ASP A 205 7.39 20.72 -17.96
C ASP A 205 6.10 19.96 -17.64
N CYS A 206 5.80 19.75 -16.35
CA CYS A 206 4.54 19.13 -15.94
C CYS A 206 3.33 19.98 -16.32
N LYS A 207 3.42 21.32 -16.20
CA LYS A 207 2.37 22.24 -16.63
C LYS A 207 2.15 22.18 -18.14
N LEU A 208 3.21 22.13 -18.94
CA LEU A 208 3.14 22.02 -20.40
C LEU A 208 2.60 20.67 -20.86
N GLY A 209 2.89 19.60 -20.12
CA GLY A 209 2.34 18.27 -20.37
C GLY A 209 0.86 18.12 -20.02
N CYS A 210 0.24 19.10 -19.37
CA CYS A 210 -1.20 19.11 -19.12
C CYS A 210 -1.96 19.59 -20.35
N SER A 211 -3.17 19.05 -20.58
CA SER A 211 -4.05 19.53 -21.64
C SER A 211 -4.42 21.01 -21.46
N ASN A 212 -4.61 21.71 -22.59
CA ASN A 212 -5.16 23.07 -22.62
C ASN A 212 -6.58 23.16 -22.03
N THR A 213 -7.29 22.03 -21.90
CA THR A 213 -8.61 21.91 -21.29
C THR A 213 -8.56 21.73 -19.77
N MET A 214 -7.39 21.86 -19.14
CA MET A 214 -7.24 21.72 -17.69
C MET A 214 -8.12 22.74 -16.93
N PRO A 215 -8.83 22.30 -15.88
CA PRO A 215 -9.61 23.17 -15.00
C PRO A 215 -8.82 24.41 -14.52
N THR A 216 -9.52 25.55 -14.44
CA THR A 216 -8.91 26.85 -14.12
C THR A 216 -8.22 26.86 -12.75
N ASP A 217 -8.81 26.21 -11.76
CA ASP A 217 -8.26 26.02 -10.41
C ASP A 217 -6.91 25.25 -10.42
N LEU A 218 -6.80 24.23 -11.25
CA LEU A 218 -5.55 23.48 -11.44
C LEU A 218 -4.49 24.30 -12.18
N ARG A 219 -4.90 25.10 -13.17
CA ARG A 219 -3.99 26.06 -13.84
C ARG A 219 -3.47 27.11 -12.87
N LEU A 220 -4.33 27.65 -12.02
CA LEU A 220 -3.97 28.58 -10.96
C LEU A 220 -3.03 27.93 -9.94
N SER A 221 -3.22 26.65 -9.63
CA SER A 221 -2.34 25.89 -8.75
C SER A 221 -0.91 25.81 -9.30
N PHE A 222 -0.72 25.50 -10.59
CA PHE A 222 0.62 25.58 -11.19
C PHE A 222 1.22 26.99 -11.14
N THR A 223 0.43 28.03 -11.45
CA THR A 223 0.90 29.42 -11.33
C THR A 223 1.32 29.74 -9.90
N ARG A 224 0.59 29.27 -8.89
CA ARG A 224 0.99 29.44 -7.48
C ARG A 224 2.33 28.79 -7.18
N VAL A 225 2.58 27.55 -7.63
CA VAL A 225 3.90 26.91 -7.45
C VAL A 225 4.99 27.70 -8.16
N LEU A 226 4.75 28.12 -9.41
CA LEU A 226 5.71 28.88 -10.19
C LEU A 226 6.04 30.25 -9.55
N ASN A 227 5.11 30.84 -8.80
CA ASN A 227 5.34 32.09 -8.08
C ASN A 227 6.10 31.91 -6.74
N LEU A 228 6.32 30.67 -6.29
CA LEU A 228 7.15 30.40 -5.10
C LEU A 228 8.65 30.50 -5.41
N PHE A 229 9.03 30.43 -6.68
CA PHE A 229 10.43 30.52 -7.09
C PHE A 229 10.92 31.98 -6.99
N PRO A 230 12.16 32.21 -6.54
CA PRO A 230 12.70 33.55 -6.37
C PRO A 230 12.89 34.31 -7.69
N ASP A 231 13.06 33.58 -8.80
CA ASP A 231 13.23 34.13 -10.13
C ASP A 231 12.62 33.20 -11.20
N GLU A 232 12.59 33.69 -12.44
CA GLU A 232 12.00 32.98 -13.58
C GLU A 232 12.97 32.02 -14.28
N THR A 233 14.22 31.88 -13.80
CA THR A 233 15.23 31.06 -14.47
C THR A 233 14.91 29.57 -14.36
N PRO A 234 15.22 28.74 -15.37
CA PRO A 234 14.95 27.30 -15.33
C PRO A 234 15.65 26.55 -14.18
N PHE A 235 16.74 27.12 -13.67
CA PHE A 235 17.56 26.58 -12.59
C PHE A 235 17.12 27.03 -11.20
N ALA A 236 16.14 27.94 -11.11
CA ALA A 236 15.57 28.33 -9.84
C ALA A 236 15.04 27.10 -9.10
N ALA A 237 15.35 27.02 -7.81
CA ALA A 237 14.98 25.90 -6.96
C ALA A 237 14.43 26.39 -5.63
N ILE A 238 13.50 25.63 -5.06
CA ILE A 238 12.93 25.90 -3.74
C ILE A 238 13.04 24.66 -2.86
N PRO A 239 13.23 24.81 -1.53
CA PRO A 239 13.23 23.67 -0.63
C PRO A 239 11.87 22.97 -0.64
N ILE A 240 11.89 21.63 -0.60
CA ILE A 240 10.68 20.81 -0.49
C ILE A 240 10.27 20.69 0.98
N ILE A 241 11.19 20.25 1.82
CA ILE A 241 10.97 20.09 3.26
C ILE A 241 10.87 21.45 3.94
N GLY A 242 9.91 21.58 4.87
CA GLY A 242 9.60 22.83 5.57
C GLY A 242 8.73 23.82 4.77
N ASN A 243 8.57 23.64 3.46
CA ASN A 243 7.83 24.56 2.59
C ASN A 243 6.30 24.34 2.66
N LYS A 244 5.65 25.04 3.58
CA LYS A 244 4.19 24.95 3.81
C LYS A 244 3.36 25.38 2.61
N GLU A 245 3.80 26.43 1.90
CA GLU A 245 3.09 26.94 0.73
C GLU A 245 3.11 25.95 -0.42
N LEU A 246 4.28 25.35 -0.69
CA LEU A 246 4.40 24.26 -1.67
C LEU A 246 3.48 23.09 -1.28
N ASN A 247 3.49 22.67 -0.01
CA ASN A 247 2.63 21.60 0.48
C ASN A 247 1.13 21.86 0.23
N ASN A 248 0.66 23.10 0.40
CA ASN A 248 -0.74 23.45 0.16
C ASN A 248 -1.13 23.15 -1.30
N VAL A 249 -0.25 23.49 -2.24
CA VAL A 249 -0.51 23.25 -3.66
C VAL A 249 -0.35 21.77 -4.03
N LEU A 250 0.68 21.10 -3.52
CA LEU A 250 0.88 19.66 -3.76
C LEU A 250 -0.29 18.83 -3.22
N SER A 251 -0.94 19.27 -2.14
CA SER A 251 -2.15 18.65 -1.60
C SER A 251 -3.32 18.68 -2.58
N VAL A 252 -3.48 19.78 -3.33
CA VAL A 252 -4.48 19.88 -4.41
C VAL A 252 -4.15 18.89 -5.52
N PHE A 253 -2.90 18.86 -6.00
CA PHE A 253 -2.46 17.92 -7.04
C PHE A 253 -2.67 16.46 -6.63
N ALA A 254 -2.34 16.11 -5.37
CA ALA A 254 -2.54 14.77 -4.84
C ALA A 254 -4.03 14.38 -4.75
N GLN A 255 -4.92 15.32 -4.42
CA GLN A 255 -6.37 15.08 -4.43
C GLN A 255 -6.88 14.78 -5.84
N HIS A 256 -6.44 15.53 -6.85
CA HIS A 256 -6.80 15.27 -8.24
C HIS A 256 -6.23 13.95 -8.76
N ALA A 257 -4.94 13.67 -8.52
CA ALA A 257 -4.33 12.40 -8.90
C ALA A 257 -5.02 11.20 -8.24
N THR A 258 -5.48 11.35 -7.00
CA THR A 258 -6.24 10.32 -6.28
C THR A 258 -7.50 9.92 -7.03
N ALA A 259 -8.24 10.87 -7.60
CA ALA A 259 -9.49 10.58 -8.30
C ALA A 259 -9.29 9.65 -9.51
N SER A 260 -8.08 9.64 -10.08
CA SER A 260 -7.70 8.78 -11.20
C SER A 260 -7.13 7.41 -10.79
N LEU A 261 -7.01 7.11 -9.49
CA LEU A 261 -6.43 5.83 -9.01
C LEU A 261 -7.39 4.64 -9.13
N SER A 262 -8.70 4.87 -9.24
CA SER A 262 -9.70 3.80 -9.26
C SER A 262 -9.47 2.80 -10.40
N ARG A 263 -9.21 3.31 -11.61
CA ARG A 263 -8.97 2.49 -12.80
C ARG A 263 -7.68 1.65 -12.72
N PRO A 264 -6.48 2.23 -12.46
CA PRO A 264 -5.26 1.45 -12.27
C PRO A 264 -5.40 0.38 -11.18
N ASN A 265 -6.02 0.74 -10.04
CA ASN A 265 -6.19 -0.20 -8.94
C ASN A 265 -7.23 -1.29 -9.25
N GLY A 266 -8.24 -1.00 -10.07
CA GLY A 266 -9.15 -2.02 -10.60
C GLY A 266 -8.45 -3.04 -11.50
N ALA A 267 -7.44 -2.62 -12.28
CA ALA A 267 -6.63 -3.56 -13.06
C ALA A 267 -5.77 -4.47 -12.16
N VAL A 268 -5.25 -3.94 -11.04
CA VAL A 268 -4.56 -4.74 -10.02
C VAL A 268 -5.52 -5.73 -9.36
N GLU A 269 -6.75 -5.31 -9.05
CA GLU A 269 -7.80 -6.17 -8.50
C GLU A 269 -8.09 -7.36 -9.42
N GLN A 270 -8.30 -7.09 -10.72
CA GLN A 270 -8.53 -8.13 -11.74
C GLN A 270 -7.35 -9.11 -11.84
N TYR A 271 -6.12 -8.61 -11.86
CA TYR A 271 -4.93 -9.46 -11.92
C TYR A 271 -4.83 -10.42 -10.72
N LEU A 272 -5.23 -9.96 -9.54
CA LEU A 272 -5.26 -10.78 -8.33
C LEU A 272 -6.35 -11.85 -8.39
N ASP A 273 -7.53 -11.49 -8.92
CA ASP A 273 -8.60 -12.45 -9.17
C ASP A 273 -8.11 -13.56 -10.11
N ASP A 274 -7.43 -13.21 -11.21
CA ASP A 274 -6.96 -14.16 -12.21
C ASP A 274 -5.94 -15.16 -11.63
N ILE A 275 -4.98 -14.72 -10.81
CA ILE A 275 -4.00 -15.61 -10.17
C ILE A 275 -4.67 -16.56 -9.18
N LEU A 276 -5.60 -16.06 -8.37
CA LEU A 276 -6.19 -16.82 -7.26
C LEU A 276 -7.37 -17.68 -7.69
N ILE A 277 -8.00 -17.38 -8.82
CA ILE A 277 -8.95 -18.27 -9.51
C ILE A 277 -8.19 -19.31 -10.32
N GLY A 278 -7.18 -18.90 -11.09
CA GLY A 278 -6.39 -19.80 -11.95
C GLY A 278 -5.53 -20.82 -11.18
N SER A 279 -5.30 -20.62 -9.89
CA SER A 279 -4.62 -21.57 -9.00
C SER A 279 -5.56 -22.47 -8.19
N ALA A 280 -6.88 -22.28 -8.32
CA ALA A 280 -7.90 -23.11 -7.70
C ALA A 280 -8.43 -24.23 -8.62
N TYR A 281 -7.95 -24.29 -9.87
CA TYR A 281 -8.16 -25.34 -10.87
C TYR A 281 -6.83 -25.97 -11.25
#